data_AF-A0A3D2D906-F1
#
_entry.id   AF-A0A3D2D906-F1
#
_cell.length_a   1.000
_cell.length_b   1.000
_cell.length_c   1.000
_cell.angle_alpha   90.00
_cell.angle_beta   90.00
_cell.angle_gamma   90.00
#
_symmetry.space_group_name_H-M   'P 1'
#
loop_
_entity.id
_entity.type
_entity.pdbx_description
1 polymer ?
#
loop_
_entity_poly.entity_id
_entity_poly.type
_entity_poly.pdbx_seq_one_letter_code
_entity_poly.pdbx_strand_id
1 'polypeptide(L)'
;MNEKTCSFCGTTLAVFKKTGMLGCAQCYETFSKEVAEWVKTVQEGDEHVGKTPTMLPEREYVKRYNELKRLKENAIINGDFSSANEIAGEMTDIMFALEDSGEYL
;
A
#
# COMPACT_ATOMS: atom_id res chain seq x y z
N MET A 1 -28.93 -29.58 -14.05
CA MET A 1 -28.47 -28.33 -13.40
C MET A 1 -28.59 -27.23 -14.44
N ASN A 2 -29.38 -26.17 -14.18
CA ASN A 2 -29.51 -25.06 -15.13
C ASN A 2 -28.27 -24.18 -15.07
N GLU A 3 -27.58 -24.08 -16.21
CA GLU A 3 -26.50 -23.13 -16.40
C GLU A 3 -27.07 -21.71 -16.47
N LYS A 4 -26.46 -20.76 -15.75
CA LYS A 4 -26.84 -19.34 -15.86
C LYS A 4 -26.47 -18.83 -17.25
N THR A 5 -27.45 -18.29 -17.96
CA THR A 5 -27.31 -17.83 -19.34
C THR A 5 -27.98 -16.48 -19.50
N CYS A 6 -27.33 -15.57 -20.24
CA CYS A 6 -27.91 -14.27 -20.57
C CYS A 6 -29.08 -14.46 -21.54
N SER A 7 -30.26 -13.98 -21.18
CA SER A 7 -31.46 -14.07 -22.01
C SER A 7 -31.40 -13.27 -23.30
N PHE A 8 -30.49 -12.28 -23.39
CA PHE A 8 -30.38 -11.40 -24.55
C PHE A 8 -29.40 -11.90 -25.61
N CYS A 9 -28.17 -12.27 -25.21
CA CYS A 9 -27.13 -12.70 -26.16
C CYS A 9 -26.79 -14.19 -26.08
N GLY A 10 -27.37 -14.94 -25.14
CA GLY A 10 -27.13 -16.37 -24.99
C GLY A 10 -25.78 -16.77 -24.40
N THR A 11 -24.92 -15.81 -24.04
CA THR A 11 -23.64 -16.10 -23.36
C THR A 11 -23.92 -16.83 -22.04
N THR A 12 -23.16 -17.90 -21.76
CA THR A 12 -23.29 -18.67 -20.52
C THR A 12 -22.24 -18.27 -19.51
N LEU A 13 -22.51 -18.56 -18.24
CA LEU A 13 -21.56 -18.31 -17.16
C LEU A 13 -20.25 -19.12 -17.34
N ALA A 14 -20.30 -20.33 -17.92
CA ALA A 14 -19.09 -21.10 -18.18
C ALA A 14 -18.18 -20.44 -19.23
N VAL A 15 -18.77 -19.82 -20.26
CA VAL A 15 -18.01 -19.05 -21.26
C VAL A 15 -17.30 -17.88 -20.58
N PHE A 16 -18.01 -17.09 -19.76
CA PHE A 16 -17.41 -15.98 -19.02
C PHE A 16 -16.28 -16.47 -18.10
N LYS A 17 -16.48 -17.54 -17.32
CA LYS A 17 -15.44 -18.09 -16.44
C LYS A 17 -14.20 -18.57 -17.19
N LYS A 18 -14.36 -19.04 -18.43
CA LYS A 18 -13.26 -19.52 -19.27
C LYS A 18 -12.51 -18.39 -19.98
N THR A 19 -13.21 -17.35 -20.44
CA THR A 19 -12.62 -16.30 -21.30
C THR A 19 -12.39 -14.98 -20.59
N GLY A 20 -13.07 -14.74 -19.46
CA GLY A 20 -13.16 -13.43 -18.80
C GLY A 20 -14.00 -12.41 -19.58
N MET A 21 -14.68 -12.80 -20.66
CA MET A 21 -15.39 -11.88 -21.55
C MET A 21 -16.91 -11.99 -21.42
N LEU A 22 -17.57 -10.84 -21.37
CA LEU A 22 -19.03 -10.71 -21.41
C LEU A 22 -19.50 -10.46 -22.86
N GLY A 23 -20.71 -10.93 -23.20
CA GLY A 23 -21.23 -10.87 -24.56
C GLY A 23 -22.01 -9.60 -24.91
N CYS A 24 -22.70 -8.99 -23.94
CA CYS A 24 -23.49 -7.77 -24.12
C CYS A 24 -23.63 -7.00 -22.80
N ALA A 25 -24.25 -5.82 -22.82
CA ALA A 25 -24.48 -5.01 -21.63
C ALA A 25 -25.28 -5.74 -20.53
N GLN A 26 -26.29 -6.52 -20.92
CA GLN A 26 -27.16 -7.23 -19.97
C GLN A 26 -26.46 -8.39 -19.25
N CYS A 27 -25.29 -8.82 -19.75
CA CYS A 27 -24.45 -9.79 -19.06
C CYS A 27 -23.91 -9.26 -17.72
N TYR A 28 -23.69 -7.94 -17.58
CA TYR A 28 -23.25 -7.35 -16.32
C TYR A 28 -24.28 -7.53 -15.20
N GLU A 29 -25.57 -7.43 -15.53
CA GLU A 29 -26.65 -7.67 -14.58
C GLU A 29 -26.82 -9.17 -14.30
N THR A 30 -26.84 -9.98 -15.36
CA THR A 30 -27.07 -11.43 -15.29
C THR A 30 -26.01 -12.14 -14.43
N PHE A 31 -24.75 -11.72 -14.56
CA PHE A 31 -23.58 -12.32 -13.90
C PHE A 31 -22.97 -11.39 -12.84
N SER A 32 -23.74 -10.44 -12.31
CA SER A 32 -23.24 -9.38 -11.41
C SER A 32 -22.41 -9.90 -10.23
N LYS A 33 -22.85 -10.98 -9.58
CA LYS A 33 -22.12 -11.61 -8.47
C LYS A 33 -20.79 -12.19 -8.93
N GLU A 34 -20.81 -12.92 -10.03
CA GLU A 34 -19.64 -13.60 -10.57
C GLU A 34 -18.62 -12.62 -11.16
N VAL A 35 -19.07 -11.51 -11.74
CA VAL A 35 -18.22 -10.41 -12.18
C VAL A 35 -17.53 -9.75 -10.98
N ALA A 36 -18.26 -9.47 -9.89
CA ALA A 36 -17.68 -8.88 -8.69
C ALA A 36 -16.61 -9.79 -8.06
N GLU A 37 -16.86 -11.10 -7.98
CA GLU A 37 -15.86 -12.08 -7.51
C GLU A 37 -14.65 -12.14 -8.45
N TRP A 38 -14.86 -12.13 -9.77
CA TRP A 38 -13.77 -12.20 -10.75
C TRP A 38 -12.88 -10.95 -10.71
N VAL A 39 -13.46 -9.76 -10.57
CA VAL A 39 -12.68 -8.52 -10.44
C VAL A 39 -11.74 -8.59 -9.25
N LYS A 40 -12.18 -9.12 -8.10
CA LYS A 40 -11.33 -9.33 -6.92
C LYS A 40 -10.18 -10.33 -7.14
N THR A 41 -10.29 -11.21 -8.13
CA THR A 41 -9.21 -12.14 -8.47
C THR A 41 -8.18 -11.54 -9.43
N VAL A 42 -8.58 -10.56 -10.24
CA VAL A 42 -7.71 -9.91 -11.24
C VAL A 42 -7.06 -8.65 -10.67
N GLN A 43 -7.74 -7.98 -9.74
CA GLN A 43 -7.25 -6.80 -9.04
C GLN A 43 -6.88 -7.17 -7.60
N GLU A 44 -5.89 -6.49 -7.01
CA GLU A 44 -5.49 -6.65 -5.58
C GLU A 44 -6.51 -6.00 -4.62
N GLY A 45 -7.81 -6.22 -4.85
CA GLY A 45 -8.91 -5.62 -4.09
C GLY A 45 -10.01 -5.04 -4.99
N ASP A 46 -11.11 -4.61 -4.36
CA ASP A 46 -12.21 -3.89 -4.99
C ASP A 46 -12.02 -2.35 -4.99
N GLU A 47 -10.92 -1.86 -4.40
CA GLU A 47 -10.57 -0.45 -4.33
C GLU A 47 -9.10 -0.20 -4.70
N HIS A 48 -8.85 0.84 -5.49
CA HIS A 48 -7.50 1.33 -5.78
C HIS A 48 -7.06 2.34 -4.70
N VAL A 49 -6.20 1.92 -3.77
CA VAL A 49 -5.64 2.81 -2.73
C VAL A 49 -4.44 3.65 -3.19
N GLY A 50 -3.94 3.41 -4.42
CA GLY A 50 -2.77 4.09 -4.98
C GLY A 50 -1.44 3.40 -4.62
N LYS A 51 -0.35 3.80 -5.30
CA LYS A 51 1.00 3.29 -5.03
C LYS A 51 1.61 4.06 -3.86
N THR A 52 1.89 3.35 -2.77
CA THR A 52 2.72 3.86 -1.68
C THR A 52 4.20 3.73 -2.09
N PRO A 53 4.99 4.82 -2.15
CA PRO A 53 6.40 4.73 -2.53
C PRO A 53 7.18 3.86 -1.54
N THR A 54 8.01 2.94 -2.03
CA THR A 54 8.84 2.04 -1.20
C THR A 54 9.80 2.77 -0.26
N MET A 55 10.08 4.07 -0.53
CA MET A 55 10.97 4.94 0.26
C MET A 55 10.30 5.66 1.44
N LEU A 56 9.11 5.23 1.88
CA LEU A 56 8.50 5.74 3.12
C LEU A 56 9.44 5.73 4.35
N PRO A 57 10.23 4.66 4.63
CA PRO A 57 11.05 4.64 5.84
C PRO A 57 12.09 5.76 5.85
N GLU A 58 12.81 5.99 4.74
CA GLU A 58 13.82 7.06 4.66
C GLU A 58 13.21 8.44 4.95
N ARG A 59 12.05 8.74 4.37
CA ARG A 59 11.37 10.02 4.60
C ARG A 59 10.96 10.19 6.06
N GLU A 60 10.50 9.13 6.71
CA GLU A 60 10.14 9.14 8.12
C GLU A 60 11.36 9.27 9.03
N TYR A 61 12.45 8.55 8.75
CA TYR A 61 13.73 8.68 9.44
C TYR A 61 14.31 10.08 9.33
N VAL A 62 14.31 10.68 8.13
CA VAL A 62 14.77 12.07 7.91
C VAL A 62 13.88 13.06 8.67
N LYS A 63 12.55 12.85 8.69
CA LYS A 63 11.64 13.70 9.45
C LYS A 63 11.91 13.61 10.96
N ARG A 64 12.08 12.39 11.48
CA ARG A 64 12.37 12.13 12.90
C ARG A 64 13.74 12.69 13.31
N TYR A 65 14.77 12.53 12.48
CA TYR A 65 16.09 13.09 12.72
C TYR A 65 16.06 14.63 12.89
N ASN A 66 15.31 15.32 12.02
CA ASN A 66 15.16 16.77 12.10
C ASN A 66 14.40 17.22 13.36
N GLU A 67 13.44 16.43 13.84
CA GLU A 67 12.76 16.68 15.11
C GLU A 67 13.72 16.52 16.29
N LEU A 68 14.45 15.41 16.35
CA LEU A 68 15.45 15.15 17.40
C LEU A 68 16.53 16.22 17.44
N LYS A 69 16.99 16.69 16.28
CA LYS A 69 17.95 17.81 16.20
C LYS A 69 17.45 19.05 16.93
N ARG A 70 16.18 19.44 16.71
CA ARG A 70 15.57 20.61 17.39
C ARG A 70 15.43 20.37 18.89
N LEU A 71 15.05 19.16 19.30
CA LEU A 71 14.92 18.80 20.72
C LEU A 71 16.28 18.84 21.43
N LYS A 72 17.33 18.34 20.78
CA LYS A 72 18.70 18.39 21.29
C LYS A 72 19.19 19.83 21.47
N GLU A 73 18.98 20.69 20.47
CA GLU A 73 19.33 22.11 20.55
C GLU A 73 18.63 22.79 21.73
N ASN A 74 17.34 22.52 21.93
CA ASN A 74 16.59 23.03 23.08
C ASN A 74 17.11 22.51 24.42
N ALA A 75 17.45 21.22 24.52
CA ALA A 75 18.01 20.62 25.73
C ALA A 75 19.35 21.28 26.10
N ILE A 76 20.22 21.54 25.11
CA ILE A 76 21.49 22.26 25.31
C ILE A 76 21.24 23.68 25.83
N ILE A 77 20.30 24.42 25.22
CA ILE A 77 19.95 25.78 25.64
C ILE A 77 19.45 25.82 27.09
N ASN A 78 18.68 24.80 27.49
CA ASN A 78 18.14 24.69 28.84
C ASN A 78 19.15 24.12 29.86
N GLY A 79 20.37 23.77 29.44
CA GLY A 79 21.38 23.17 30.30
C GLY A 79 21.13 21.71 30.66
N ASP A 80 20.19 21.04 29.98
CA ASP A 80 19.89 19.62 30.17
C ASP A 80 20.80 18.77 29.26
N PHE A 81 22.04 18.61 29.71
CA PHE A 81 23.03 17.83 28.97
C PHE A 81 22.75 16.32 29.00
N SER A 82 21.99 15.84 29.98
CA SER A 82 21.60 14.43 30.07
C SER A 82 20.67 14.07 28.93
N SER A 83 19.57 14.83 28.78
CA SER A 83 18.64 14.63 27.66
C SER A 83 19.30 14.92 26.31
N ALA A 84 20.19 15.91 26.21
CA ALA A 84 20.93 16.16 24.98
C ALA A 84 21.81 14.97 24.55
N ASN A 85 22.37 14.23 25.51
CA ASN A 85 23.18 13.04 25.25
C ASN A 85 22.31 11.84 24.84
N GLU A 86 21.17 11.62 25.50
CA GLU A 86 20.19 10.59 25.12
C GLU A 86 19.68 10.80 23.69
N ILE A 87 19.27 12.04 23.37
CA ILE A 87 18.81 12.41 22.03
C ILE A 87 19.92 12.19 20.98
N ALA A 88 21.18 12.46 21.32
CA ALA A 88 22.30 12.19 20.43
C ALA A 88 22.48 10.69 20.13
N GLY A 89 22.18 9.82 21.10
CA GLY A 89 22.12 8.37 20.91
C GLY A 89 21.03 7.99 19.90
N GLU A 90 19.80 8.45 20.11
CA GLU A 90 18.68 8.19 19.18
C GLU A 90 18.97 8.69 17.75
N MET A 91 19.64 9.85 17.61
CA MET A 91 20.04 10.36 16.30
C MET A 91 21.06 9.45 15.60
N THR A 92 21.95 8.83 16.38
CA THR A 92 22.96 7.89 15.87
C THR A 92 22.30 6.60 15.38
N ASP A 93 21.32 6.08 16.13
CA ASP A 93 20.56 4.88 15.73
C ASP A 93 19.79 5.11 14.42
N ILE A 94 19.20 6.30 14.24
CA ILE A 94 18.54 6.68 12.99
C ILE A 94 19.53 6.75 11.83
N MET A 95 20.74 7.29 12.05
CA MET A 95 21.77 7.32 11.02
C MET A 95 22.19 5.90 10.60
N PHE A 96 22.39 4.99 11.55
CA PHE A 96 22.69 3.60 11.24
C PHE A 96 21.54 2.90 10.50
N ALA A 97 20.29 3.15 10.89
CA ALA A 97 19.12 2.61 10.19
C ALA A 97 18.99 3.12 8.75
N LEU A 98 19.41 4.36 8.48
CA LEU A 98 19.48 4.93 7.13
C LEU A 98 20.58 4.28 6.29
N GLU A 99 21.75 4.01 6.88
CA GLU A 99 22.86 3.34 6.21
C GLU A 99 22.54 1.87 5.87
N ASP A 100 21.86 1.15 6.76
CA ASP A 100 21.47 -0.26 6.57
C ASP A 100 20.32 -0.43 5.54
N SER A 101 19.53 0.63 5.33
CA SER A 101 18.46 0.65 4.31
C SER A 101 18.98 0.86 2.87
N GLY A 102 20.27 1.13 2.71
CA GLY A 102 20.96 1.29 1.44
C GLY A 102 21.60 0.00 0.94
N GLU A 103 20.79 -0.83 0.27
CA GLU A 103 21.29 -1.94 -0.56
C GLU A 103 22.12 -1.36 -1.71
N TYR A 104 23.45 -1.33 -1.54
CA TYR A 104 24.40 -1.09 -2.63
C TYR A 104 25.13 -2.41 -2.94
N LEU A 105 24.38 -3.35 -3.55
CA LEU A 105 24.89 -4.35 -4.49
C LEU A 105 23.85 -4.62 -5.58
#